data_AF-A0AAV1UMT5-F1
#
_entry.id   AF-A0AAV1UMT5-F1
#
_cell.length_a   1.000
_cell.length_b   1.000
_cell.length_c   1.000
_cell.angle_alpha   90.00
_cell.angle_beta   90.00
_cell.angle_gamma   90.00
#
_symmetry.space_group_name_H-M   'P 1'
#
loop_
_entity.id
_entity.type
_entity.pdbx_description
1 polymer ?
#
loop_
_entity_poly.entity_id
_entity_poly.type
_entity_poly.pdbx_seq_one_letter_code
_entity_poly.pdbx_strand_id
1 'polypeptide(L)'
;MHSRRPETLKIDISKYRGVEEDSLLRWFVELDDAIRARRIDDGEMQVAFAQSNLAGRAKTWALGLKLHDPYAFGLLEVFKSRLIQTFEPPRAEFRARTELLKLKQGKRDVHAYAQHGLADGPVKTHLFRLKLDSLEQAISIAEQEDFSLRQARASST
;
A
#
# COMPACT_ATOMS: atom_id res chain seq x y z
N MET A 1 -52.50 0.31 -11.52
CA MET A 1 -51.29 1.04 -11.94
C MET A 1 -50.10 0.10 -11.80
N HIS A 2 -49.53 -0.38 -12.91
CA HIS A 2 -48.34 -1.22 -12.85
C HIS A 2 -47.11 -0.32 -12.84
N SER A 3 -46.47 -0.17 -11.67
CA SER A 3 -45.12 0.40 -11.60
C SER A 3 -44.19 -0.53 -12.35
N ARG A 4 -43.78 -0.12 -13.56
CA ARG A 4 -42.67 -0.72 -14.29
C ARG A 4 -41.44 -0.58 -13.41
N ARG A 5 -40.96 -1.67 -12.80
CA ARG A 5 -39.66 -1.66 -12.13
C ARG A 5 -38.63 -1.25 -13.19
N PRO A 6 -37.84 -0.18 -12.97
CA PRO A 6 -36.80 0.19 -13.91
C PRO A 6 -35.80 -0.96 -14.02
N GLU A 7 -35.49 -1.36 -15.25
CA GLU A 7 -34.52 -2.42 -15.52
C GLU A 7 -33.15 -2.04 -14.95
N THR A 8 -32.54 -2.97 -14.20
CA THR A 8 -31.18 -2.80 -13.67
C THR A 8 -30.19 -3.51 -14.59
N LEU A 9 -29.14 -2.79 -14.99
CA LEU A 9 -28.10 -3.34 -15.85
C LEU A 9 -27.00 -3.96 -14.97
N LYS A 10 -26.75 -5.26 -15.15
CA LYS A 10 -25.64 -5.96 -14.51
C LYS A 10 -24.35 -5.67 -15.28
N ILE A 11 -23.69 -4.57 -14.92
CA ILE A 11 -22.32 -4.29 -15.39
C ILE A 11 -21.36 -5.22 -14.64
N ASP A 12 -20.46 -5.86 -15.38
CA ASP A 12 -19.36 -6.66 -14.85
C ASP A 12 -18.23 -5.73 -14.39
N ILE A 13 -17.67 -6.00 -13.22
CA ILE A 13 -16.60 -5.19 -12.63
C ILE A 13 -15.40 -6.10 -12.44
N SER A 14 -14.23 -5.62 -12.86
CA SER A 14 -12.97 -6.31 -12.60
C SER A 14 -12.74 -6.44 -11.09
N LYS A 15 -12.32 -7.60 -10.60
CA LYS A 15 -12.03 -7.74 -9.16
C LYS A 15 -10.75 -7.01 -8.79
N TYR A 16 -10.79 -6.22 -7.73
CA TYR A 16 -9.61 -5.55 -7.19
C TYR A 16 -8.87 -6.47 -6.21
N ARG A 17 -7.61 -6.83 -6.51
CA ARG A 17 -6.80 -7.74 -5.70
C ARG A 17 -5.90 -7.02 -4.70
N GLY A 18 -5.58 -5.77 -4.95
CA GLY A 18 -4.66 -4.98 -4.11
C GLY A 18 -3.18 -5.29 -4.37
N VAL A 19 -2.83 -5.46 -5.66
CA VAL A 19 -1.44 -5.64 -6.15
C VAL A 19 -1.03 -4.44 -7.01
N GLU A 20 0.27 -4.26 -7.27
CA GLU A 20 0.79 -3.05 -7.96
C GLU A 20 0.26 -2.90 -9.40
N GLU A 21 -0.09 -4.01 -10.06
CA GLU A 21 -0.64 -4.01 -11.42
C GLU A 21 -2.11 -3.57 -11.45
N ASP A 22 -2.82 -3.62 -10.32
CA ASP A 22 -4.22 -3.23 -10.24
C ASP A 22 -4.34 -1.71 -10.10
N SER A 23 -5.04 -1.06 -11.03
CA SER A 23 -5.35 0.37 -10.91
C SER A 23 -6.56 0.60 -10.00
N LEU A 24 -6.31 1.04 -8.76
CA LEU A 24 -7.36 1.37 -7.79
C LEU A 24 -8.31 2.47 -8.30
N LEU A 25 -7.76 3.51 -8.94
CA LEU A 25 -8.54 4.62 -9.48
C LEU A 25 -9.47 4.16 -10.61
N ARG A 26 -8.97 3.34 -11.54
CA ARG A 26 -9.81 2.76 -12.60
C ARG A 26 -10.92 1.91 -12.00
N TRP A 27 -10.60 1.10 -10.99
CA TRP A 27 -11.58 0.25 -10.32
C TRP A 27 -12.69 1.06 -9.62
N PHE A 28 -12.37 2.21 -9.02
CA PHE A 28 -13.40 3.10 -8.45
C PHE A 28 -14.37 3.62 -9.50
N VAL A 29 -13.89 3.99 -10.69
CA VAL A 29 -14.77 4.42 -11.78
C VAL A 29 -15.72 3.29 -12.20
N GLU A 30 -15.19 2.08 -12.42
CA GLU A 30 -16.00 0.90 -12.76
C GLU A 30 -17.04 0.59 -11.66
N LEU A 31 -16.65 0.72 -10.39
CA LEU A 31 -17.52 0.53 -9.24
C LEU A 31 -18.66 1.57 -9.18
N ASP A 32 -18.35 2.85 -9.36
CA ASP A 32 -19.33 3.93 -9.31
C ASP A 32 -20.34 3.83 -10.46
N ASP A 33 -19.87 3.51 -11.66
CA ASP A 33 -20.75 3.29 -12.81
C ASP A 33 -21.66 2.07 -12.61
N ALA A 34 -21.14 0.99 -12.03
CA ALA A 34 -21.95 -0.19 -11.73
C ALA A 34 -22.97 0.05 -10.60
N ILE A 35 -22.60 0.79 -9.54
CA ILE A 35 -23.54 1.21 -8.48
C ILE A 35 -24.67 2.05 -9.08
N ARG A 36 -24.33 3.02 -9.94
CA ARG A 36 -25.31 3.86 -10.64
C ARG A 36 -26.21 3.04 -11.56
N ALA A 37 -25.64 2.14 -12.35
CA ALA A 37 -26.39 1.28 -13.29
C ALA A 37 -27.31 0.27 -12.58
N ARG A 38 -26.92 -0.18 -11.38
CA ARG A 38 -27.72 -1.08 -10.54
C ARG A 38 -28.70 -0.35 -9.63
N ARG A 39 -28.64 0.99 -9.56
CA ARG A 39 -29.47 1.84 -8.69
C ARG A 39 -29.41 1.41 -7.22
N ILE A 40 -28.19 1.23 -6.71
CA ILE A 40 -27.98 0.91 -5.29
C ILE A 40 -27.92 2.23 -4.53
N ASP A 41 -29.03 2.62 -3.91
CA ASP A 41 -29.15 3.89 -3.17
C ASP A 41 -28.71 3.75 -1.70
N ASP A 42 -28.81 2.54 -1.13
CA ASP A 42 -28.45 2.27 0.26
C ASP A 42 -26.93 2.16 0.45
N GLY A 43 -26.39 2.90 1.42
CA GLY A 43 -24.95 2.98 1.67
C GLY A 43 -24.33 1.66 2.12
N GLU A 44 -25.04 0.86 2.92
CA GLU A 44 -24.55 -0.45 3.36
C GLU A 44 -24.53 -1.44 2.19
N MET A 45 -25.54 -1.40 1.32
CA MET A 45 -25.57 -2.21 0.10
C MET A 45 -24.47 -1.82 -0.89
N GLN A 46 -24.16 -0.53 -1.01
CA GLN A 46 -23.03 -0.06 -1.83
C GLN A 46 -21.70 -0.62 -1.32
N VAL A 47 -21.48 -0.57 0.00
CA VAL A 47 -20.26 -1.11 0.63
C VAL A 47 -20.20 -2.63 0.47
N ALA A 48 -21.29 -3.34 0.76
CA ALA A 48 -21.35 -4.80 0.59
C ALA A 48 -21.09 -5.22 -0.86
N PHE A 49 -21.64 -4.48 -1.82
CA PHE A 49 -21.39 -4.68 -3.24
C PHE A 49 -19.92 -4.44 -3.58
N ALA A 50 -19.33 -3.32 -3.16
CA ALA A 50 -17.91 -3.03 -3.37
C ALA A 50 -17.01 -4.13 -2.78
N GLN A 51 -17.30 -4.59 -1.56
CA GLN A 51 -16.57 -5.68 -0.91
C GLN A 51 -16.67 -7.01 -1.65
N SER A 52 -17.83 -7.31 -2.24
CA SER A 52 -18.02 -8.53 -3.05
C SER A 52 -17.12 -8.57 -4.29
N ASN A 53 -16.70 -7.39 -4.78
CA ASN A 53 -15.81 -7.22 -5.92
C ASN A 53 -14.33 -7.14 -5.52
N LEU A 54 -14.00 -7.33 -4.24
CA LEU A 54 -12.61 -7.50 -3.80
C LEU A 54 -12.13 -8.94 -3.99
N ALA A 55 -10.84 -9.10 -4.25
CA ALA A 55 -10.13 -10.37 -4.32
C ALA A 55 -8.77 -10.26 -3.61
N GLY A 56 -8.05 -11.39 -3.53
CA GLY A 56 -6.65 -11.42 -3.06
C GLY A 56 -6.42 -10.68 -1.73
N ARG A 57 -5.39 -9.85 -1.71
CA ARG A 57 -4.95 -9.08 -0.53
C ARG A 57 -6.02 -8.09 -0.08
N ALA A 58 -6.70 -7.42 -1.01
CA ALA A 58 -7.76 -6.47 -0.70
C ALA A 58 -8.94 -7.14 0.02
N LYS A 59 -9.32 -8.36 -0.40
CA LYS A 59 -10.38 -9.12 0.28
C LYS A 59 -9.97 -9.53 1.70
N THR A 60 -8.76 -10.06 1.88
CA THR A 60 -8.25 -10.43 3.20
C THR A 60 -8.18 -9.24 4.15
N TRP A 61 -7.70 -8.09 3.65
CA TRP A 61 -7.68 -6.83 4.40
C TRP A 61 -9.08 -6.41 4.85
N ALA A 62 -10.05 -6.41 3.93
CA ALA A 62 -11.41 -5.98 4.23
C ALA A 62 -12.09 -6.89 5.28
N LEU A 63 -11.85 -8.20 5.21
CA LEU A 63 -12.32 -9.16 6.20
C LEU A 63 -11.65 -8.96 7.56
N GLY A 64 -10.33 -8.70 7.58
CA GLY A 64 -9.59 -8.43 8.80
C GLY A 64 -10.16 -7.23 9.57
N LEU A 65 -10.49 -6.14 8.87
CA LEU A 65 -11.13 -4.99 9.50
C LEU A 65 -12.53 -5.32 10.06
N LYS A 66 -13.32 -6.10 9.31
CA LYS A 66 -14.67 -6.53 9.73
C LYS A 66 -14.70 -7.46 10.94
N LEU A 67 -13.63 -8.23 11.17
CA LEU A 67 -13.51 -9.08 12.36
C LEU A 67 -13.38 -8.25 13.63
N HIS A 68 -12.75 -7.09 13.55
CA HIS A 68 -12.59 -6.18 14.69
C HIS A 68 -13.79 -5.25 14.87
N ASP A 69 -14.41 -4.82 13.77
CA ASP A 69 -15.60 -3.96 13.79
C ASP A 69 -16.53 -4.34 12.61
N PRO A 70 -17.71 -4.91 12.88
CA PRO A 70 -18.69 -5.24 11.83
C PRO A 70 -19.08 -4.05 10.94
N TYR A 71 -18.97 -2.82 11.46
CA TYR A 71 -19.33 -1.58 10.80
C TYR A 71 -18.11 -0.74 10.35
N ALA A 72 -16.92 -1.35 10.26
CA ALA A 72 -15.63 -0.70 10.01
C ALA A 72 -15.59 0.31 8.83
N PHE A 73 -16.50 0.16 7.88
CA PHE A 73 -16.54 0.96 6.65
C PHE A 73 -17.63 2.03 6.64
N GLY A 74 -18.75 1.86 7.35
CA GLY A 74 -19.87 2.80 7.34
C GLY A 74 -20.39 3.11 5.93
N LEU A 75 -19.88 4.18 5.32
CA LEU A 75 -20.27 4.70 4.00
C LEU A 75 -19.25 4.34 2.91
N LEU A 76 -19.70 4.34 1.65
CA LEU A 76 -18.85 4.06 0.49
C LEU A 76 -17.61 4.97 0.40
N GLU A 77 -17.75 6.25 0.75
CA GLU A 77 -16.64 7.21 0.72
C GLU A 77 -15.55 6.91 1.76
N VAL A 78 -15.96 6.46 2.95
CA VAL A 78 -15.04 6.01 4.00
C VAL A 78 -14.35 4.73 3.57
N PHE A 79 -15.09 3.80 2.94
CA PHE A 79 -14.52 2.59 2.35
C PHE A 79 -13.44 2.92 1.29
N LYS A 80 -13.74 3.81 0.33
CA LYS A 80 -12.78 4.24 -0.70
C LYS A 80 -11.54 4.90 -0.10
N SER A 81 -11.74 5.77 0.89
CA SER A 81 -10.64 6.47 1.58
C SER A 81 -9.70 5.49 2.29
N ARG A 82 -10.25 4.49 2.99
CA ARG A 82 -9.45 3.43 3.62
C ARG A 82 -8.69 2.57 2.62
N LEU A 83 -9.30 2.27 1.46
CA LEU A 83 -8.62 1.57 0.37
C LEU A 83 -7.44 2.38 -0.17
N ILE A 84 -7.63 3.67 -0.42
CA ILE A 84 -6.55 4.58 -0.87
C ILE A 84 -5.41 4.56 0.15
N GLN A 85 -5.70 4.77 1.43
CA GLN A 85 -4.68 4.79 2.48
C GLN A 85 -3.90 3.49 2.62
N THR A 86 -4.54 2.35 2.31
CA THR A 86 -3.92 1.03 2.48
C THR A 86 -3.13 0.59 1.25
N PHE A 87 -3.65 0.86 0.05
CA PHE A 87 -3.13 0.29 -1.20
C PHE A 87 -2.52 1.30 -2.16
N GLU A 88 -2.73 2.61 -1.95
CA GLU A 88 -1.97 3.62 -2.70
C GLU A 88 -0.62 3.83 -1.98
N PRO A 89 0.53 3.65 -2.67
CA PRO A 89 1.82 3.97 -2.10
C PRO A 89 1.84 5.46 -1.70
N PRO A 90 2.41 5.82 -0.54
CA PRO A 90 2.62 7.22 -0.20
C PRO A 90 3.29 7.91 -1.38
N ARG A 91 2.82 9.08 -1.81
CA ARG A 91 3.42 9.84 -2.94
C ARG A 91 4.95 10.04 -2.81
N ALA A 92 5.49 9.91 -1.60
CA ALA A 92 6.92 9.87 -1.31
C ALA A 92 7.62 8.61 -1.83
N GLU A 93 6.97 7.44 -1.77
CA GLU A 93 7.52 6.14 -2.19
C GLU A 93 7.66 6.05 -3.72
N PHE A 94 6.70 6.57 -4.50
CA PHE A 94 6.83 6.66 -5.96
C PHE A 94 7.97 7.61 -6.38
N ARG A 95 8.12 8.74 -5.69
CA ARG A 95 9.26 9.64 -5.90
C ARG A 95 10.58 8.95 -5.54
N ALA A 96 10.65 8.32 -4.37
CA ALA A 96 11.85 7.60 -3.94
C ALA A 96 12.21 6.46 -4.90
N ARG A 97 11.24 5.65 -5.36
CA ARG A 97 11.46 4.58 -6.34
C ARG A 97 11.89 5.13 -7.71
N THR A 98 11.28 6.22 -8.17
CA THR A 98 11.62 6.85 -9.46
C THR A 98 13.03 7.45 -9.41
N GLU A 99 13.38 8.14 -8.34
CA GLU A 99 14.73 8.69 -8.14
C GLU A 99 15.77 7.57 -7.98
N LEU A 100 15.45 6.51 -7.23
CA LEU A 100 16.32 5.33 -7.08
C LEU A 100 16.57 4.61 -8.42
N LEU A 101 15.53 4.47 -9.26
CA LEU A 101 15.66 3.86 -10.59
C LEU A 101 16.47 4.74 -11.54
N LYS A 102 16.30 6.07 -11.47
CA LYS A 102 17.15 7.03 -12.21
C LYS A 102 18.61 6.98 -11.76
N LEU A 103 18.87 6.73 -10.47
CA LEU A 103 20.23 6.62 -9.93
C LEU A 103 20.96 5.36 -10.44
N LYS A 104 20.25 4.28 -10.79
CA LYS A 104 20.85 3.01 -11.23
C LYS A 104 21.30 2.98 -12.70
N GLN A 105 21.01 4.00 -13.51
CA GLN A 105 21.32 3.98 -14.96
C GLN A 105 22.50 4.87 -15.37
N GLY A 106 23.08 5.65 -14.44
CA GLY A 106 24.29 6.44 -14.69
C GLY A 106 25.53 5.77 -14.15
N LYS A 107 26.62 5.75 -14.93
CA LYS A 107 28.00 5.47 -14.47
C LYS A 107 28.39 6.44 -13.34
N ARG A 108 27.97 6.18 -12.10
CA ARG A 108 28.42 6.95 -10.95
C ARG A 108 29.06 6.04 -9.92
N ASP A 109 30.20 6.54 -9.49
CA ASP A 109 31.18 5.96 -8.60
C ASP A 109 30.56 5.54 -7.26
N VAL A 110 31.06 4.40 -6.75
CA VAL A 110 30.57 3.68 -5.56
C VAL A 110 30.55 4.57 -4.31
N HIS A 111 31.36 5.63 -4.29
CA HIS A 111 31.42 6.58 -3.19
C HIS A 111 30.17 7.46 -3.03
N ALA A 112 29.43 7.75 -4.11
CA ALA A 112 28.15 8.46 -4.06
C ALA A 112 26.99 7.55 -3.63
N TYR A 113 27.16 6.23 -3.77
CA TYR A 113 26.21 5.23 -3.28
C TYR A 113 26.21 5.17 -1.75
N ALA A 114 27.34 5.41 -1.10
CA ALA A 114 27.44 5.36 0.37
C ALA A 114 26.70 6.51 1.09
N GLN A 115 26.51 7.67 0.43
CA GLN A 115 25.74 8.79 1.00
C GLN A 115 24.22 8.65 0.81
N HIS A 116 23.76 7.75 -0.08
CA HIS A 116 22.33 7.50 -0.35
C HIS A 116 21.89 6.04 -0.14
N GLY A 117 22.80 5.14 0.21
CA GLY A 117 22.62 3.69 0.26
C GLY A 117 22.86 3.12 1.65
N LEU A 118 22.10 3.55 2.65
CA LEU A 118 21.89 2.77 3.89
C LEU A 118 21.05 1.52 3.59
N ALA A 119 21.52 0.61 2.73
CA ALA A 119 20.77 -0.63 2.49
C ALA A 119 21.54 -1.85 1.95
N ASP A 120 22.87 -1.83 1.77
CA ASP A 120 23.57 -3.00 1.21
C ASP A 120 24.80 -3.44 2.03
N GLY A 121 24.59 -3.63 3.33
CA GLY A 121 25.50 -4.36 4.22
C GLY A 121 24.74 -5.13 5.30
N PRO A 122 25.39 -6.01 6.07
CA PRO A 122 24.77 -7.02 6.97
C PRO A 122 23.79 -6.48 8.03
N VAL A 123 23.73 -5.16 8.21
CA VAL A 123 22.76 -4.42 9.03
C VAL A 123 21.30 -4.72 8.65
N LYS A 124 21.03 -5.10 7.38
CA LYS A 124 19.68 -5.46 6.90
C LYS A 124 19.04 -6.56 7.74
N THR A 125 19.85 -7.48 8.29
CA THR A 125 19.34 -8.60 9.10
C THR A 125 18.91 -8.16 10.50
N HIS A 126 19.45 -7.07 11.04
CA HIS A 126 19.01 -6.48 12.31
C HIS A 126 17.89 -5.44 12.14
N LEU A 127 17.85 -4.74 11.00
CA LEU A 127 16.79 -3.79 10.65
C LEU A 127 15.41 -4.43 10.47
N PHE A 128 15.35 -5.70 10.05
CA PHE A 128 14.08 -6.44 9.98
C PHE A 128 13.52 -6.87 11.35
N ARG A 129 14.30 -6.72 12.44
CA ARG A 129 13.94 -7.24 13.78
C ARG A 129 13.72 -6.16 14.83
N LEU A 130 14.20 -4.94 14.58
CA LEU A 130 13.94 -3.78 15.44
C LEU A 130 12.79 -2.99 14.84
N LYS A 131 11.64 -2.97 15.56
CA LYS A 131 10.61 -1.96 15.33
C LYS A 131 11.28 -0.60 15.53
N LEU A 132 11.66 0.04 14.43
CA LEU A 132 12.19 1.39 14.47
C LEU A 132 11.01 2.33 14.61
N ASP A 133 10.76 2.78 15.84
CA ASP A 133 9.70 3.75 16.13
C ASP A 133 10.08 5.18 15.64
N SER A 134 11.32 5.40 15.18
CA SER A 134 11.77 6.66 14.54
C SER A 134 13.07 6.51 13.74
N LEU A 135 13.23 7.36 12.71
CA LEU A 135 14.39 7.47 11.83
C LEU A 135 15.70 7.81 12.58
N GLU A 136 15.62 8.64 13.62
CA GLU A 136 16.78 9.02 14.44
C GLU A 136 17.41 7.83 15.17
N GLN A 137 16.58 6.89 15.65
CA GLN A 137 17.09 5.66 16.28
C GLN A 137 17.79 4.76 15.28
N ALA A 138 17.30 4.70 14.04
CA ALA A 138 17.92 3.90 12.99
C ALA A 138 19.33 4.40 12.66
N ILE A 139 19.50 5.73 12.63
CA ILE A 139 20.78 6.39 12.34
C ILE A 139 21.77 6.11 13.49
N SER A 140 21.35 6.31 14.74
CA SER A 140 22.24 6.11 15.90
C SER A 140 22.70 4.66 16.06
N ILE A 141 21.84 3.68 15.77
CA ILE A 141 22.20 2.25 15.79
C ILE A 141 23.20 1.92 14.67
N ALA A 142 22.98 2.45 13.46
CA ALA A 142 23.88 2.23 12.33
C ALA A 142 25.28 2.82 12.58
N GLU A 143 25.36 4.00 13.20
CA GLU A 143 26.62 4.63 13.57
C GLU A 143 27.40 3.81 14.61
N GLN A 144 26.69 3.24 15.60
CA GLN A 144 27.31 2.46 16.66
C GLN A 144 27.80 1.08 16.17
N GLU A 145 27.09 0.46 15.22
CA GLU A 145 27.53 -0.78 14.57
C GLU A 145 28.75 -0.55 13.67
N ASP A 146 28.76 0.52 12.86
CA ASP A 146 29.90 0.85 11.99
C ASP A 146 31.16 1.17 12.81
N PHE A 147 31.01 1.89 13.93
CA PHE A 147 32.09 2.14 14.88
C PHE A 147 32.67 0.84 15.47
N SER A 148 31.79 -0.09 15.87
CA SER A 148 32.18 -1.39 16.44
C SER A 148 32.91 -2.28 15.43
N LEU A 149 32.45 -2.29 14.17
CA LEU A 149 33.09 -3.03 13.07
C LEU A 149 34.47 -2.48 12.71
N ARG A 150 34.65 -1.15 12.77
CA ARG A 150 35.94 -0.50 12.55
C ARG A 150 36.94 -0.81 13.66
N GLN A 151 36.49 -0.81 14.91
CA GLN A 151 37.32 -1.21 16.06
C GLN A 151 37.75 -2.69 15.96
N ALA A 152 36.84 -3.60 15.59
CA ALA A 152 37.14 -5.03 15.42
C ALA A 152 38.14 -5.31 14.28
N ARG A 153 38.13 -4.49 13.21
CA ARG A 153 39.11 -4.58 12.12
C ARG A 153 40.48 -4.01 12.50
N ALA A 154 40.50 -2.97 13.32
CA ALA A 154 41.75 -2.36 13.80
C ALA A 154 42.49 -3.21 14.84
N SER A 155 41.81 -4.13 15.53
CA SER A 155 42.40 -5.05 16.51
C SER A 155 42.82 -6.41 15.94
N SER A 156 42.64 -6.64 14.62
CA SER A 156 42.93 -7.93 13.95
C SER A 156 44.21 -7.90 13.08
N THR A 157 45.09 -6.90 13.27
CA THR A 157 46.44 -6.80 12.70
C THR A 157 47.47 -6.69 13.82
#